data_AF-A0A099CXS1-F1
#
_entry.id   AF-A0A099CXS1-F1
#
_cell.length_a   1.000
_cell.length_b   1.000
_cell.length_c   1.000
_cell.angle_alpha   90.00
_cell.angle_beta   90.00
_cell.angle_gamma   90.00
#
_symmetry.space_group_name_H-M   'P 1'
#
loop_
_entity.id
_entity.type
_entity.pdbx_description
1 polymer ?
#
loop_
_entity_poly.entity_id
_entity_poly.type
_entity_poly.pdbx_seq_one_letter_code
_entity_poly.pdbx_strand_id
1 'polypeptide(L)'
;MLVMANIAMQLINASIIKYATQLLHVSPVLVALLLSAVIVLSFGRFLVWGAMHKRFPVSVAYPATALFFPCVVVLAYVYGEHVTTAQALGAGLVSLGVILLLRPAVQPEQDT
;
A
#
# COMPACT_ATOMS: atom_id res chain seq x y z
N MET A 1 6.84 -11.66 -1.03
CA MET A 1 5.41 -12.03 -0.95
C MET A 1 4.64 -11.23 0.09
N LEU A 2 5.11 -11.11 1.35
CA LEU A 2 4.38 -10.40 2.41
C LEU A 2 4.15 -8.90 2.14
N VAL A 3 5.13 -8.18 1.58
CA VAL A 3 5.01 -6.77 1.18
C VAL A 3 3.87 -6.58 0.16
N MET A 4 3.82 -7.43 -0.86
CA MET A 4 2.78 -7.36 -1.90
C MET A 4 1.39 -7.67 -1.34
N ALA A 5 1.29 -8.63 -0.42
CA ALA A 5 0.03 -8.90 0.28
C ALA A 5 -0.45 -7.68 1.09
N ASN A 6 0.47 -7.00 1.80
CA ASN A 6 0.16 -5.77 2.52
C ASN A 6 -0.29 -4.63 1.58
N ILE A 7 0.35 -4.47 0.43
CA ILE A 7 -0.04 -3.47 -0.58
C ILE A 7 -1.42 -3.82 -1.16
N ALA A 8 -1.66 -5.08 -1.53
CA ALA A 8 -2.95 -5.53 -2.06
C ALA A 8 -4.09 -5.30 -1.06
N MET A 9 -3.90 -5.64 0.21
CA MET A 9 -4.88 -5.36 1.27
C MET A 9 -5.21 -3.86 1.38
N GLN A 10 -4.21 -3.00 1.25
CA GLN A 10 -4.43 -1.55 1.30
C GLN A 10 -5.19 -1.04 0.07
N LEU A 11 -4.94 -1.58 -1.12
CA LEU A 11 -5.67 -1.23 -2.34
C LEU A 11 -7.14 -1.69 -2.30
N ILE A 12 -7.39 -2.88 -1.74
CA ILE A 12 -8.75 -3.39 -1.53
C ILE A 12 -9.48 -2.48 -0.55
N ASN A 13 -8.87 -2.13 0.58
CA ASN A 13 -9.46 -1.19 1.54
C ASN A 13 -9.77 0.17 0.91
N ALA A 14 -8.83 0.75 0.16
CA ALA A 14 -9.03 2.02 -0.52
C ALA A 14 -10.21 1.96 -1.51
N SER A 15 -10.32 0.85 -2.25
CA SER A 15 -11.44 0.62 -3.17
C SER A 15 -12.78 0.51 -2.44
N ILE A 16 -12.85 -0.27 -1.36
CA ILE A 16 -14.08 -0.41 -0.56
C ILE A 16 -14.54 0.94 0.00
N ILE A 17 -13.60 1.74 0.53
CA ILE A 17 -13.90 3.07 1.05
C ILE A 17 -14.46 3.96 -0.06
N LYS A 18 -13.85 3.95 -1.25
CA LYS A 18 -14.34 4.73 -2.40
C LYS A 18 -15.76 4.32 -2.83
N TYR A 19 -16.09 3.04 -2.84
CA TYR A 19 -17.46 2.59 -3.11
C TYR A 19 -18.43 2.97 -1.97
N ALA A 20 -17.98 2.88 -0.72
CA ALA A 20 -18.80 3.24 0.44
C ALA A 20 -19.19 4.72 0.44
N THR A 21 -18.29 5.63 0.03
CA THR A 21 -18.61 7.07 -0.04
C THR A 21 -19.65 7.40 -1.11
N GLN A 22 -19.71 6.63 -2.21
CA GLN A 22 -20.74 6.76 -3.24
C GLN A 22 -22.11 6.24 -2.77
N LEU A 23 -22.12 5.18 -1.96
CA LEU A 23 -23.32 4.50 -1.47
C LEU A 23 -23.94 5.14 -0.21
N LEU A 24 -23.27 6.13 0.39
CA LEU A 24 -23.70 6.80 1.62
C LEU A 24 -25.11 7.38 1.53
N HIS A 25 -25.46 7.97 0.38
CA HIS A 25 -26.77 8.56 0.16
C HIS A 25 -27.86 7.50 -0.13
N VAL A 26 -27.47 6.26 -0.47
CA VAL A 26 -28.39 5.21 -0.91
C VAL A 26 -28.78 4.28 0.23
N SER A 27 -27.81 3.79 1.02
CA SER A 27 -28.10 2.89 2.14
C SER A 27 -27.04 2.95 3.24
N PRO A 28 -27.37 3.52 4.42
CA PRO A 28 -26.42 3.59 5.53
C PRO A 28 -26.07 2.21 6.09
N VAL A 29 -26.97 1.22 5.97
CA VAL A 29 -26.73 -0.16 6.43
C VAL A 29 -25.67 -0.84 5.57
N LEU A 30 -25.73 -0.67 4.25
CA LEU A 30 -24.72 -1.23 3.35
C LEU A 30 -23.35 -0.59 3.59
N VAL A 31 -23.31 0.73 3.84
CA VAL A 31 -22.07 1.42 4.21
C VAL A 31 -21.50 0.86 5.52
N ALA A 32 -22.34 0.65 6.55
CA ALA A 32 -21.89 0.05 7.81
C ALA A 32 -21.28 -1.35 7.60
N LEU A 33 -21.85 -2.17 6.70
CA LEU A 33 -21.31 -3.48 6.33
C LEU A 33 -19.97 -3.37 5.58
N LEU A 34 -19.83 -2.42 4.65
CA LEU A 34 -18.58 -2.20 3.94
C LEU A 34 -17.47 -1.70 4.88
N LEU A 35 -17.81 -0.81 5.82
CA LEU A 35 -16.86 -0.33 6.83
C LEU A 35 -16.45 -1.44 7.80
N SER A 36 -17.36 -2.33 8.20
CA SER A 36 -17.00 -3.47 9.05
C SER A 36 -16.04 -4.42 8.31
N ALA A 37 -16.25 -4.64 7.00
CA ALA A 37 -15.30 -5.39 6.18
C ALA A 37 -13.91 -4.70 6.13
N VAL A 38 -13.85 -3.37 5.97
CA VAL A 38 -12.58 -2.61 6.01
C VAL A 38 -11.87 -2.78 7.36
N ILE A 39 -12.61 -2.80 8.48
CA ILE A 39 -12.03 -3.04 9.80
C ILE A 39 -11.41 -4.44 9.86
N VAL A 40 -12.12 -5.48 9.43
CA VAL A 40 -11.62 -6.86 9.42
C VAL A 40 -10.38 -6.99 8.54
N LEU A 41 -10.39 -6.42 7.33
CA LEU A 41 -9.21 -6.40 6.46
C LEU A 41 -8.04 -5.63 7.09
N SER A 42 -8.31 -4.55 7.82
CA SER A 42 -7.29 -3.78 8.53
C SER A 42 -6.64 -4.57 9.67
N PHE A 43 -7.40 -5.42 10.36
CA PHE A 43 -6.85 -6.38 11.32
C PHE A 43 -5.98 -7.42 10.63
N GLY A 44 -6.43 -7.97 9.49
CA GLY A 44 -5.59 -8.86 8.66
C GLY A 44 -4.27 -8.20 8.26
N ARG A 45 -4.32 -6.92 7.86
CA ARG A 45 -3.13 -6.12 7.54
C ARG A 45 -2.19 -6.00 8.73
N PHE A 46 -2.72 -5.77 9.94
CA PHE A 46 -1.91 -5.70 11.15
C PHE A 46 -1.13 -7.00 11.39
N LEU A 47 -1.74 -8.16 11.16
CA LEU A 47 -1.07 -9.47 11.27
C LEU A 47 0.04 -9.63 10.21
N VAL A 48 -0.25 -9.27 8.95
CA VAL A 48 0.75 -9.31 7.87
C VAL A 48 1.91 -8.35 8.15
N TRP A 49 1.62 -7.18 8.70
CA TRP A 49 2.62 -6.18 9.06
C TRP A 49 3.52 -6.65 10.21
N GLY A 50 2.95 -7.31 11.22
CA GLY A 50 3.70 -7.99 12.28
C GLY A 50 4.59 -9.10 11.74
N ALA A 51 4.07 -9.92 10.82
CA ALA A 51 4.85 -10.98 10.16
C ALA A 51 5.99 -10.41 9.29
N MET A 52 5.79 -9.26 8.64
CA MET A 52 6.84 -8.55 7.91
C MET A 52 7.97 -8.10 8.84
N HIS A 53 7.65 -7.46 9.96
CA HIS A 53 8.64 -6.95 10.91
C HIS A 53 9.39 -8.06 11.64
N LYS A 54 8.78 -9.23 11.79
CA LYS A 54 9.47 -10.42 12.31
C LYS A 54 10.52 -10.96 11.33
N ARG A 55 10.34 -10.74 10.01
CA ARG A 55 11.17 -11.35 8.96
C ARG A 55 12.13 -10.37 8.28
N PHE A 56 11.84 -9.07 8.29
CA PHE A 56 12.64 -8.03 7.65
C PHE A 56 12.94 -6.91 8.65
N PRO A 57 14.16 -6.33 8.61
CA PRO A 57 14.46 -5.16 9.41
C PRO A 57 13.56 -3.98 9.01
N VAL A 58 13.27 -3.12 9.97
CA VAL A 58 12.45 -1.92 9.82
C VAL A 58 12.91 -1.06 8.63
N SER A 59 14.23 -0.94 8.45
CA SER A 59 14.88 -0.18 7.36
C SER A 59 14.55 -0.69 5.95
N VAL A 60 14.10 -1.94 5.80
CA VAL A 60 13.72 -2.55 4.52
C VAL A 60 12.20 -2.62 4.42
N ALA A 61 11.53 -3.04 5.50
CA ALA A 61 10.09 -3.24 5.52
C ALA A 61 9.32 -1.94 5.24
N TYR A 62 9.70 -0.84 5.88
CA TYR A 62 9.00 0.45 5.73
C TYR A 62 9.10 1.05 4.33
N PRO A 63 10.31 1.22 3.75
CA PRO A 63 10.42 1.70 2.37
C PRO A 63 9.64 0.83 1.39
N ALA A 64 9.68 -0.50 1.53
CA ALA A 64 8.92 -1.40 0.67
C ALA A 64 7.40 -1.12 0.69
N THR A 65 6.84 -0.69 1.83
CA THR A 65 5.41 -0.33 1.90
C THR A 65 5.07 0.96 1.16
N ALA A 66 6.04 1.85 0.92
CA ALA A 66 5.82 3.09 0.18
C ALA A 66 5.44 2.85 -1.29
N LEU A 67 5.69 1.64 -1.83
CA LEU A 67 5.16 1.22 -3.13
C LEU A 67 3.62 1.21 -3.19
N PHE A 68 2.93 1.33 -2.06
CA PHE A 68 1.50 1.58 -2.04
C PHE A 68 1.12 2.86 -2.81
N PHE A 69 1.89 3.95 -2.68
CA PHE A 69 1.59 5.23 -3.33
C PHE A 69 1.54 5.13 -4.88
N PRO A 70 2.57 4.60 -5.57
CA PRO A 70 2.48 4.41 -7.01
C PRO A 70 1.34 3.45 -7.41
N CYS A 71 1.06 2.40 -6.63
CA CYS A 71 -0.08 1.53 -6.89
C CYS A 71 -1.44 2.26 -6.78
N VAL A 72 -1.59 3.18 -5.83
CA VAL A 72 -2.81 4.02 -5.72
C VAL A 72 -2.95 4.94 -6.92
N VAL A 73 -1.86 5.52 -7.43
CA VAL A 73 -1.90 6.36 -8.64
C VAL A 73 -2.34 5.54 -9.86
N VAL A 74 -1.83 4.32 -10.02
CA VAL A 74 -2.30 3.40 -11.06
C VAL A 74 -3.78 3.06 -10.88
N LEU A 75 -4.21 2.79 -9.65
CA LEU A 75 -5.60 2.49 -9.34
C LEU A 75 -6.53 3.67 -9.65
N ALA A 76 -6.12 4.90 -9.34
CA ALA A 76 -6.86 6.12 -9.67
C ALA A 76 -7.03 6.28 -11.19
N TYR A 77 -5.97 6.02 -11.96
CA TYR A 77 -6.04 5.99 -13.42
C TYR A 77 -7.03 4.93 -13.95
N VAL A 78 -7.03 3.71 -13.38
CA VAL A 78 -7.98 2.64 -13.75
C VAL A 78 -9.43 3.04 -13.45
N TYR A 79 -9.67 3.78 -12.37
CA TYR A 79 -10.99 4.31 -12.05
C TYR A 79 -11.42 5.51 -12.93
N GLY A 80 -10.59 5.94 -13.88
CA GLY A 80 -10.86 7.09 -14.75
C GLY A 80 -10.71 8.43 -14.05
N GLU A 81 -10.03 8.49 -12.89
CA GLU A 81 -9.71 9.76 -12.24
C GLU A 81 -8.61 10.51 -12.99
N HIS A 82 -8.65 11.84 -12.92
CA HIS A 82 -7.63 12.69 -13.54
C HIS A 82 -6.31 12.56 -12.75
N VAL A 83 -5.34 11.85 -13.33
CA VAL A 83 -3.98 11.76 -12.80
C VAL A 83 -3.12 12.84 -13.46
N THR A 84 -2.64 13.78 -12.65
CA THR A 84 -1.75 14.86 -13.09
C THR A 84 -0.34 14.35 -13.36
N THR A 85 0.40 15.05 -14.23
CA THR A 85 1.82 14.76 -14.48
C THR A 85 2.65 14.81 -13.20
N ALA A 86 2.32 15.72 -12.27
CA ALA A 86 2.99 15.83 -10.97
C ALA A 86 2.79 14.57 -10.11
N GLN A 87 1.57 14.00 -10.08
CA GLN A 87 1.30 12.74 -9.36
C GLN A 87 2.04 11.56 -9.98
N ALA A 88 2.12 11.49 -11.30
CA ALA A 88 2.88 10.46 -12.01
C ALA A 88 4.39 10.55 -11.71
N LEU A 89 4.95 11.76 -11.74
CA LEU A 89 6.35 12.00 -11.38
C LEU A 89 6.64 11.69 -9.90
N GLY A 90 5.73 12.09 -9.01
CA GLY A 90 5.82 11.76 -7.58
C GLY A 90 5.81 10.25 -7.34
N ALA A 91 4.89 9.52 -7.98
CA ALA A 91 4.83 8.05 -7.94
C ALA A 91 6.12 7.40 -8.47
N GLY A 92 6.68 7.93 -9.56
CA GLY A 92 7.97 7.50 -10.09
C GLY A 92 9.11 7.72 -9.11
N LEU A 93 9.18 8.90 -8.48
CA LEU A 93 10.20 9.25 -7.49
C LEU A 93 10.13 8.35 -6.25
N VAL A 94 8.93 8.07 -5.75
CA VAL A 94 8.73 7.12 -4.65
C VAL A 94 9.25 5.74 -5.04
N SER A 95 8.89 5.25 -6.23
CA SER A 95 9.33 3.94 -6.72
C SER A 95 10.87 3.85 -6.81
N LEU A 96 11.51 4.90 -7.32
CA LEU A 96 12.98 4.99 -7.39
C LEU A 96 13.61 5.01 -6.00
N GLY A 97 13.09 5.81 -5.07
CA GLY A 97 13.57 5.85 -3.69
C GLY A 97 13.49 4.49 -3.00
N VAL A 98 12.40 3.75 -3.21
CA VAL A 98 12.25 2.39 -2.68
C VAL A 98 13.28 1.44 -3.29
N ILE A 99 13.49 1.48 -4.60
CA ILE A 99 14.50 0.64 -5.28
C ILE A 99 15.89 0.92 -4.70
N LEU A 100 16.25 2.19 -4.50
CA LEU A 100 17.56 2.56 -3.94
C LEU A 100 17.73 2.07 -2.50
N LEU A 101 16.71 2.17 -1.66
CA LEU A 101 16.75 1.73 -0.26
C LEU A 101 16.75 0.20 -0.11
N LEU A 102 16.18 -0.51 -1.08
CA LEU A 102 16.15 -1.98 -1.10
C LEU A 102 17.39 -2.61 -1.78
N ARG A 103 18.28 -1.80 -2.35
CA ARG A 103 19.55 -2.34 -2.86
C ARG A 103 20.36 -2.89 -1.69
N PRO A 104 20.90 -4.11 -1.79
CA PRO A 104 21.87 -4.60 -0.83
C PRO A 104 23.02 -3.59 -0.77
N ALA A 105 23.35 -3.11 0.43
CA ALA A 105 24.65 -2.49 0.63
C ALA A 105 25.69 -3.54 0.22
N VAL A 106 26.51 -3.24 -0.79
CA VAL A 106 27.71 -4.03 -1.04
C VAL A 106 28.56 -3.87 0.21
N GLN A 107 28.50 -4.86 1.08
CA GLN A 107 29.31 -4.91 2.29
C GLN A 107 30.68 -5.40 1.83
N PRO A 108 31.73 -4.55 1.77
CA PRO A 108 33.06 -5.05 1.49
C PRO A 108 33.40 -6.06 2.59
N GLU A 109 33.79 -7.27 2.20
CA GLU A 109 34.28 -8.30 3.11
C GLU A 109 35.33 -7.65 4.03
N GLN A 110 35.03 -7.61 5.33
CA GLN A 110 36.07 -7.43 6.33
C GLN A 110 36.80 -8.78 6.43
N ASP A 111 37.76 -8.98 5.52
CA ASP A 111 38.80 -9.99 5.67
C ASP A 111 39.45 -9.80 7.04
N THR A 112 39.25 -10.78 7.91
CA THR A 112 39.89 -10.87 9.23
C THR A 112 40.99 -11.92 9.18
#